data_AF-A0A9Q3DAR5-F1
#
_entry.id   AF-A0A9Q3DAR5-F1
#
_cell.length_a   1.000
_cell.length_b   1.000
_cell.length_c   1.000
_cell.angle_alpha   90.00
_cell.angle_beta   90.00
_cell.angle_gamma   90.00
#
_symmetry.space_group_name_H-M   'P 1'
#
loop_
_entity.id
_entity.type
_entity.pdbx_description
1 polymer ?
#
loop_
_entity_poly.entity_id
_entity_poly.type
_entity_poly.pdbx_seq_one_letter_code
_entity_poly.pdbx_strand_id
1 'polypeptide(L)'
;MENLHALSGTKLSFSTAYQPQTDGFAERMIQTLEEMIRRLCAYGLEFKDFDGFTHDWSTLIPALEMANKTSIHSSTGKTPAILEKGWNQRIPYETLKRI
;
A
#
# COMPACT_ATOMS: atom_id res chain seq x y z
N MET A 1 -34.30 7.52 4.97
CA MET A 1 -32.85 7.61 5.24
C MET A 1 -32.15 7.41 3.92
N GLU A 2 -31.48 8.43 3.41
CA GLU A 2 -30.69 8.29 2.19
C GLU A 2 -29.39 7.56 2.53
N ASN A 3 -29.05 6.54 1.72
CA ASN A 3 -27.82 5.78 1.90
C ASN A 3 -26.60 6.66 1.59
N LEU A 4 -25.48 6.47 2.28
CA LEU A 4 -24.24 7.25 2.10
C LEU A 4 -23.82 7.38 0.62
N HIS A 5 -24.02 6.32 -0.17
CA HIS A 5 -23.71 6.31 -1.59
C HIS A 5 -24.59 7.24 -2.42
N ALA A 6 -25.87 7.35 -2.07
CA ALA A 6 -26.80 8.27 -2.72
C ALA A 6 -26.47 9.73 -2.39
N LEU A 7 -26.08 10.01 -1.13
CA LEU A 7 -25.64 11.34 -0.69
C LEU A 7 -24.34 11.78 -1.37
N SER A 8 -23.39 10.86 -1.57
CA SER A 8 -22.10 11.15 -2.24
C SER A 8 -22.15 11.03 -3.77
N GLY A 9 -23.30 10.68 -4.35
CA GLY A 9 -23.45 10.48 -5.81
C GLY A 9 -22.63 9.31 -6.37
N THR A 10 -22.23 8.35 -5.52
CA THR A 10 -21.39 7.20 -5.93
C THR A 10 -22.25 6.00 -6.24
N LYS A 11 -21.91 5.27 -7.31
CA LYS A 11 -22.58 4.02 -7.67
C LYS A 11 -21.79 2.84 -7.11
N LEU A 12 -22.42 2.08 -6.22
CA LEU A 12 -21.87 0.82 -5.73
C LEU A 12 -21.78 -0.19 -6.87
N SER A 13 -20.59 -0.73 -7.09
CA SER A 13 -20.34 -1.87 -7.95
C SER A 13 -19.85 -3.02 -7.09
N PHE A 14 -20.72 -3.98 -6.80
CA PHE A 14 -20.35 -5.17 -6.03
C PHE A 14 -19.62 -6.15 -6.95
N SER A 15 -18.51 -6.73 -6.47
CA SER A 15 -17.94 -7.92 -7.08
C SER A 15 -18.90 -9.09 -6.86
N THR A 16 -18.90 -10.03 -7.81
CA THR A 16 -19.60 -11.31 -7.64
C THR A 16 -18.94 -12.10 -6.52
N ALA A 17 -19.75 -12.69 -5.63
CA ALA A 17 -19.24 -13.49 -4.53
C ALA A 17 -18.32 -14.61 -5.05
N TYR A 18 -17.19 -14.81 -4.38
CA TYR A 18 -16.15 -15.78 -4.76
C TYR A 18 -15.49 -15.53 -6.13
N GLN A 19 -15.56 -14.31 -6.67
CA GLN A 19 -14.87 -13.91 -7.90
C GLN A 19 -13.79 -12.84 -7.63
N PRO A 20 -12.68 -13.23 -6.98
CA PRO A 20 -11.58 -12.33 -6.60
C PRO A 20 -11.02 -11.52 -7.79
N GLN A 21 -11.12 -12.10 -8.98
CA GLN A 21 -10.62 -11.54 -10.23
C GLN A 21 -11.21 -10.16 -10.59
N THR A 22 -12.43 -9.84 -10.15
CA THR A 22 -13.06 -8.53 -10.40
C THR A 22 -12.42 -7.40 -9.59
N ASP A 23 -11.79 -7.71 -8.45
CA ASP A 23 -11.04 -6.76 -7.62
C ASP A 23 -9.53 -7.09 -7.60
N GLY A 24 -9.04 -7.74 -8.67
CA GLY A 24 -7.68 -8.29 -8.71
C GLY A 24 -6.57 -7.24 -8.54
N PHE A 25 -6.84 -5.96 -8.83
CA PHE A 25 -5.90 -4.86 -8.56
C PHE A 25 -5.73 -4.62 -7.06
N ALA A 26 -6.84 -4.47 -6.33
CA ALA A 26 -6.80 -4.27 -4.89
C ALA A 26 -6.25 -5.52 -4.19
N GLU A 27 -6.67 -6.71 -4.61
CA GLU A 27 -6.16 -7.96 -4.05
C GLU A 27 -4.66 -8.13 -4.23
N ARG A 28 -4.13 -7.79 -5.42
CA ARG A 28 -2.68 -7.88 -5.66
C ARG A 28 -1.90 -6.87 -4.82
N MET A 29 -2.46 -5.67 -4.65
CA MET A 29 -1.89 -4.65 -3.77
C MET A 29 -1.90 -5.13 -2.31
N ILE A 30 -3.01 -5.68 -1.83
CA ILE A 30 -3.15 -6.21 -0.47
C ILE A 30 -2.13 -7.32 -0.23
N GLN A 31 -2.01 -8.30 -1.12
CA GLN A 31 -1.02 -9.37 -1.01
C GLN A 31 0.41 -8.85 -0.90
N THR A 32 0.74 -7.81 -1.67
CA THR A 32 2.09 -7.21 -1.66
C THR A 32 2.35 -6.51 -0.33
N LEU A 33 1.38 -5.75 0.18
CA LEU A 33 1.48 -5.10 1.49
C LEU A 33 1.57 -6.13 2.62
N GLU A 34 0.78 -7.21 2.58
CA GLU A 34 0.88 -8.31 3.55
C GLU A 34 2.27 -8.95 3.56
N GLU A 35 2.87 -9.16 2.39
CA GLU A 35 4.22 -9.71 2.27
C GLU A 35 5.26 -8.75 2.89
N MET A 36 5.13 -7.44 2.66
CA MET A 36 6.00 -6.43 3.25
C MET A 36 5.85 -6.38 4.78
N ILE A 37 4.61 -6.41 5.31
CA ILE A 37 4.33 -6.49 6.74
C ILE A 37 4.95 -7.75 7.32
N ARG A 38 4.77 -8.92 6.68
CA ARG A 38 5.34 -10.18 7.17
C ARG A 38 6.86 -10.12 7.21
N ARG A 39 7.49 -9.55 6.19
CA ARG A 39 8.96 -9.38 6.16
C ARG A 39 9.46 -8.44 7.25
N LEU A 40 8.74 -7.36 7.56
CA LEU A 40 9.17 -6.37 8.57
C LEU A 40 8.79 -6.76 10.01
N CYS A 41 7.59 -7.26 10.23
CA CYS A 41 7.09 -7.62 11.56
C CYS A 41 7.50 -9.03 12.00
N ALA A 42 7.58 -10.01 11.09
CA ALA A 42 7.88 -11.40 11.46
C ALA A 42 9.34 -11.80 11.24
N TYR A 43 10.05 -11.16 10.30
CA TYR A 43 11.41 -11.57 9.89
C TYR A 43 12.48 -10.46 9.92
N GLY A 44 12.11 -9.19 10.04
CA GLY A 44 13.01 -8.03 9.88
C GLY A 44 13.40 -7.42 11.23
N LEU A 45 14.68 -7.54 11.60
CA LEU A 45 15.72 -6.51 11.48
C LEU A 45 15.50 -5.28 12.37
N GLU A 46 16.02 -5.38 13.60
CA GLU A 46 16.56 -4.28 14.45
C GLU A 46 15.73 -3.00 14.69
N PHE A 47 14.50 -2.89 14.18
CA PHE A 47 13.49 -1.99 14.72
C PHE A 47 12.93 -2.63 15.99
N LYS A 48 13.74 -2.62 17.04
CA LYS A 48 13.30 -2.90 18.40
C LYS A 48 12.96 -1.55 19.03
N ASP A 49 11.70 -1.33 19.37
CA ASP A 49 11.41 -0.44 20.49
C ASP A 49 12.09 -0.99 21.76
N PHE A 50 12.12 -0.21 22.84
CA PHE A 50 12.82 -0.54 24.09
C PHE A 50 12.50 -1.95 24.65
N ASP A 51 11.37 -2.56 24.24
CA ASP A 51 10.88 -3.89 24.66
C ASP A 51 11.11 -5.03 23.62
N GLY A 52 11.85 -4.79 22.55
CA GLY A 52 12.42 -5.86 21.73
C GLY A 52 11.54 -6.49 20.65
N PHE A 53 10.31 -6.01 20.43
CA PHE A 53 9.45 -6.44 19.32
C PHE A 53 8.61 -5.27 18.77
N THR A 54 8.77 -4.94 17.48
CA THR A 54 7.82 -4.07 16.78
C THR A 54 6.73 -4.92 16.12
N HIS A 55 5.81 -5.43 16.93
CA HIS A 55 4.59 -6.11 16.43
C HIS A 55 3.53 -5.10 15.95
N ASP A 56 3.81 -3.80 15.99
CA ASP A 56 2.85 -2.77 15.59
C ASP A 56 2.86 -2.53 14.07
N TRP A 57 2.19 -3.45 13.36
CA TRP A 57 1.94 -3.34 11.92
C TRP A 57 1.18 -2.06 11.54
N SER A 58 0.37 -1.50 12.45
CA SER A 58 -0.47 -0.34 12.16
C SER A 58 0.36 0.93 11.95
N THR A 59 1.44 1.09 12.72
CA THR A 59 2.39 2.20 12.56
C THR A 59 3.20 2.11 11.26
N LEU A 60 3.37 0.90 10.73
CA LEU A 60 4.15 0.65 9.51
C LEU A 60 3.33 0.88 8.23
N ILE A 61 1.99 0.82 8.30
CA ILE A 61 1.12 0.96 7.13
C ILE A 61 1.43 2.22 6.29
N PRO A 62 1.56 3.44 6.86
CA PRO A 62 1.83 4.62 6.05
C PRO A 62 3.17 4.54 5.30
N ALA A 63 4.19 3.96 5.93
CA ALA A 63 5.50 3.78 5.31
C ALA A 63 5.46 2.73 4.19
N LEU A 64 4.75 1.63 4.42
CA LEU A 64 4.57 0.55 3.44
C LEU A 64 3.73 0.99 2.24
N GLU A 65 2.66 1.74 2.48
CA GLU A 65 1.84 2.34 1.42
C GLU A 65 2.69 3.26 0.53
N MET A 66 3.53 4.09 1.14
CA MET A 66 4.44 4.96 0.40
C MET A 66 5.44 4.14 -0.43
N ALA A 67 6.07 3.13 0.17
CA ALA A 67 7.02 2.26 -0.51
C ALA A 67 6.37 1.54 -1.70
N ASN A 68 5.15 1.03 -1.55
CA ASN A 68 4.39 0.40 -2.64
C ASN A 68 4.08 1.41 -3.76
N LYS A 69 3.63 2.63 -3.42
CA LYS A 69 3.31 3.69 -4.40
C LYS A 69 4.52 4.21 -5.17
N THR A 70 5.72 4.18 -4.58
CA THR A 70 6.96 4.65 -5.19
C THR A 70 7.80 3.54 -5.84
N SER A 71 7.42 2.27 -5.65
CA SER A 71 8.14 1.14 -6.25
C SER A 71 7.71 0.94 -7.70
N ILE A 72 8.65 0.55 -8.56
CA ILE A 72 8.36 0.26 -9.97
C ILE A 72 7.72 -1.13 -10.04
N HIS A 73 6.52 -1.21 -10.58
CA HIS A 73 5.82 -2.49 -10.76
C HIS A 73 6.31 -3.17 -12.04
N SER A 74 6.68 -4.45 -11.95
CA SER A 74 7.20 -5.24 -13.08
C SER A 74 6.21 -5.33 -14.25
N SER A 75 4.90 -5.34 -13.98
CA SER A 75 3.86 -5.40 -14.99
C SER A 75 3.69 -4.10 -15.78
N THR A 76 4.03 -2.95 -15.20
CA THR A 76 3.78 -1.63 -15.82
C THR A 76 5.04 -0.84 -16.12
N GLY A 77 6.19 -1.25 -15.57
CA GLY A 77 7.48 -0.55 -15.72
C GLY A 77 7.48 0.87 -15.14
N LYS A 78 6.45 1.24 -14.38
CA LYS A 78 6.26 2.56 -13.77
C LYS A 78 5.83 2.40 -12.32
N THR A 79 5.97 3.48 -11.55
CA THR A 79 5.45 3.56 -10.20
C THR A 79 3.94 3.82 -10.22
N PRO A 80 3.16 3.23 -9.30
CA PRO A 80 1.72 3.49 -9.21
C PRO A 80 1.40 4.99 -9.07
N ALA A 81 2.19 5.74 -8.30
CA ALA A 81 1.97 7.17 -8.12
C ALA A 81 2.11 7.99 -9.42
N ILE A 82 3.00 7.60 -10.33
CA ILE A 82 3.09 8.24 -11.66
C ILE A 82 1.84 7.93 -12.50
N LEU A 83 1.31 6.71 -12.43
CA LEU A 83 0.14 6.32 -13.21
C LEU A 83 -1.14 6.97 -12.72
N GLU A 84 -1.31 7.11 -11.39
CA GLU A 84 -2.51 7.68 -10.79
C GLU A 84 -2.49 9.21 -10.75
N LYS A 85 -1.36 9.80 -10.37
CA LYS A 85 -1.26 11.24 -10.04
C LYS A 85 -0.34 12.02 -10.97
N GLY A 86 0.46 11.34 -11.79
CA GLY A 86 1.45 11.98 -12.67
C GLY A 86 2.74 12.42 -11.98
N TRP A 87 2.91 12.16 -10.68
CA TRP A 87 4.11 12.54 -9.92
C TRP A 87 4.42 11.52 -8.82
N ASN A 88 5.70 11.38 -8.48
CA ASN A 88 6.17 10.57 -7.36
C ASN A 88 6.39 11.42 -6.12
N GLN A 89 5.98 10.90 -4.97
CA GLN A 89 6.31 11.49 -3.68
C GLN A 89 7.82 11.40 -3.46
N ARG A 90 8.42 12.52 -3.00
CA ARG A 90 9.85 12.53 -2.63
C ARG A 90 10.03 11.76 -1.33
N ILE A 91 10.79 10.68 -1.40
CA ILE A 91 11.19 9.91 -0.21
C ILE A 91 12.50 10.49 0.35
N PRO A 92 12.68 10.54 1.68
CA PRO A 92 13.89 11.09 2.31
C PRO A 92 15.19 10.46 1.78
N TYR A 93 15.17 9.17 1.46
CA TYR A 93 16.29 8.43 0.89
C TYR A 93 16.84 9.04 -0.41
N GLU A 94 15.98 9.51 -1.31
CA GLU A 94 16.39 10.15 -2.57
C GLU A 94 17.04 11.52 -2.33
N THR A 95 16.74 12.17 -1.20
CA THR A 95 17.36 13.44 -0.82
C THR A 95 18.79 13.22 -0.31
N LEU A 96 19.02 12.11 0.40
CA LEU A 96 20.35 11.75 0.94
C LEU A 96 21.34 11.34 -0.16
N LYS A 97 20.87 10.76 -1.28
CA LYS A 97 21.73 10.39 -2.42
C LYS A 97 22.24 11.57 -3.26
N ARG A 98 21.70 12.78 -3.03
CA ARG A 98 21.97 13.97 -3.84
C ARG A 98 23.00 14.92 -3.18
N ILE A 99 23.51 14.54 -2.02
CA ILE A 99 24.55 15.23 -1.25
C ILE A 99 25.88 14.50 -1.46
#